data_AF-A0A0F2Q2G7-F1
#
_entry.id   AF-A0A0F2Q2G7-F1
#
_cell.length_a   1.000
_cell.length_b   1.000
_cell.length_c   1.000
_cell.angle_alpha   90.00
_cell.angle_beta   90.00
_cell.angle_gamma   90.00
#
_symmetry.space_group_name_H-M   'P 1'
#
loop_
_entity.id
_entity.type
_entity.pdbx_description
1 polymer ?
#
loop_
_entity_poly.entity_id
_entity_poly.type
_entity_poly.pdbx_seq_one_letter_code
_entity_poly.pdbx_strand_id
1 'polypeptide(L)' 'MLGVAYVLVITSVILKAYGLFLLAGKKDKPIEERKKTYRYFNKIANISLAGGVIILAIKWYM' A
#
# COMPACT_ATOMS: atom_id res chain seq x y z
N MET A 1 1.25 -17.54 -10.26
CA MET A 1 1.54 -16.12 -10.54
C MET A 1 0.35 -15.19 -10.34
N LEU A 2 -0.84 -15.43 -10.91
CA LEU A 2 -2.02 -14.55 -10.72
C LEU A 2 -2.40 -14.35 -9.24
N GLY A 3 -2.50 -15.43 -8.48
CA GLY A 3 -2.87 -15.34 -7.05
C GLY A 3 -1.92 -14.44 -6.25
N VAL A 4 -0.61 -14.52 -6.50
CA VAL A 4 0.41 -13.67 -5.86
C VAL A 4 0.21 -12.20 -6.25
N ALA A 5 -0.09 -11.92 -7.52
CA ALA A 5 -0.32 -10.57 -7.98
C ALA A 5 -1.57 -9.94 -7.33
N TYR A 6 -2.67 -10.70 -7.23
CA TYR A 6 -3.87 -10.24 -6.52
C TYR A 6 -3.61 -10.00 -5.04
N VAL A 7 -2.87 -10.88 -4.36
CA VAL A 7 -2.49 -10.66 -2.95
C VAL A 7 -1.68 -9.37 -2.80
N LEU A 8 -0.72 -9.10 -3.69
CA LEU A 8 0.07 -7.87 -3.66
C LEU A 8 -0.77 -6.62 -3.85
N VAL A 9 -1.69 -6.64 -4.82
CA VAL A 9 -2.61 -5.52 -5.08
C VAL A 9 -3.55 -5.32 -3.89
N ILE A 10 -4.19 -6.36 -3.36
CA ILE A 10 -5.11 -6.26 -2.21
C ILE A 10 -4.36 -5.75 -0.97
N THR A 11 -3.19 -6.32 -0.69
CA THR A 11 -2.35 -5.89 0.44
C THR A 11 -1.98 -4.42 0.32
N SER A 12 -1.68 -3.93 -0.89
CA SER A 12 -1.38 -2.52 -1.11
C SER A 12 -2.57 -1.59 -0.77
N VAL A 13 -3.79 -2.00 -1.12
CA VAL A 13 -5.01 -1.24 -0.83
C VAL A 13 -5.23 -1.18 0.68
N ILE A 14 -5.09 -2.32 1.37
CA ILE A 14 -5.21 -2.40 2.83
C ILE A 14 -4.19 -1.50 3.52
N LEU A 15 -2.92 -1.56 3.10
CA LEU A 15 -1.84 -0.73 3.70
C LEU A 15 -2.07 0.77 3.47
N LYS A 16 -2.60 1.18 2.31
CA LYS A 16 -2.99 2.58 2.05
C LYS A 16 -4.13 3.03 2.95
N ALA A 17 -5.18 2.22 3.05
CA ALA A 17 -6.32 2.50 3.92
C ALA A 17 -5.88 2.60 5.38
N TYR A 18 -5.03 1.68 5.84
CA TYR A 18 -4.49 1.71 7.20
C TYR A 18 -3.61 2.95 7.46
N GLY A 19 -2.74 3.30 6.50
CA GLY A 19 -1.95 4.52 6.58
C GLY A 19 -2.82 5.78 6.70
N LEU A 20 -3.89 5.88 5.90
CA LEU A 20 -4.85 6.98 5.96
C LEU A 20 -5.61 7.00 7.29
N PHE A 21 -6.04 5.84 7.78
CA PHE A 21 -6.67 5.70 9.08
C PHE A 21 -5.76 6.22 10.21
N LEU A 22 -4.48 5.85 10.21
CA LEU A 22 -3.52 6.37 11.18
C LEU A 22 -3.28 7.88 11.02
N LEU A 23 -3.30 8.38 9.79
CA LEU A 23 -3.13 9.81 9.51
C LEU A 23 -4.32 10.65 10.01
N ALA A 24 -5.54 10.14 9.89
CA ALA A 24 -6.76 10.86 10.22
C ALA A 24 -7.28 10.58 11.64
N GLY A 25 -7.12 9.35 12.13
CA GLY A 25 -7.72 8.85 13.37
C GLY A 25 -6.90 9.11 14.64
N LYS A 26 -5.56 9.18 14.55
CA LYS A 26 -4.70 9.40 15.72
C LYS A 26 -4.57 10.88 16.09
N LYS A 27 -5.66 11.52 16.51
CA LYS A 27 -5.67 12.93 16.94
C LYS A 27 -4.83 13.18 18.20
N ASP A 28 -4.50 12.12 18.93
CA ASP A 28 -3.62 12.07 20.10
C ASP A 28 -2.16 12.39 19.79
N LYS A 29 -1.71 12.23 18.53
CA LYS A 29 -0.30 12.43 18.14
C LYS A 29 -0.07 13.69 17.30
N PRO A 30 1.13 14.30 17.37
CA PRO A 30 1.54 15.39 16.50
C PRO A 30 1.39 15.02 15.02
N ILE A 31 0.91 15.97 14.20
CA ILE A 31 0.61 15.72 12.79
C ILE A 31 1.84 15.24 11.99
N GLU A 32 3.04 15.67 12.38
CA GLU A 32 4.31 15.28 11.75
C GLU A 32 4.61 13.79 11.94
N GLU A 33 4.39 13.25 13.15
CA GLU A 33 4.54 11.81 13.41
C GLU A 33 3.52 10.98 12.63
N ARG A 34 2.28 11.47 12.53
CA ARG A 34 1.23 10.82 11.73
C ARG A 34 1.60 10.80 10.25
N LYS A 35 2.11 11.91 9.72
CA LYS A 35 2.62 12.00 8.34
C LYS A 35 3.83 11.09 8.11
N LYS A 36 4.73 10.93 9.08
CA LYS A 36 5.87 10.00 8.98
C LYS A 36 5.39 8.56 8.88
N THR A 37 4.49 8.15 9.76
CA THR A 37 3.89 6.81 9.77
C THR A 37 3.11 6.55 8.48
N TYR A 38 2.28 7.50 8.04
CA TYR A 38 1.56 7.43 6.77
C TYR A 38 2.51 7.22 5.57
N ARG A 39 3.58 8.02 5.48
CA ARG A 39 4.55 7.91 4.39
C ARG A 39 5.22 6.55 4.35
N TYR A 40 5.53 5.97 5.52
CA TYR A 40 6.09 4.64 5.62
C TYR A 40 5.15 3.57 5.03
N PHE A 41 3.90 3.52 5.50
CA PHE A 41 2.91 2.58 4.98
C PHE A 41 2.60 2.80 3.50
N ASN A 42 2.48 4.05 3.06
CA ASN A 42 2.22 4.38 1.66
C ASN A 42 3.38 3.98 0.74
N LYS A 43 4.64 4.06 1.20
CA LYS A 43 5.80 3.59 0.46
C LYS A 43 5.76 2.08 0.26
N ILE A 44 5.51 1.32 1.32
CA ILE A 44 5.39 -0.15 1.25
C ILE A 44 4.24 -0.54 0.32
N ALA A 45 3.08 0.08 0.50
CA ALA A 45 1.91 -0.17 -0.35
C ALA A 45 2.20 0.11 -1.83
N ASN A 46 2.89 1.19 -2.16
CA ASN A 46 3.26 1.49 -3.55
C ASN A 46 4.18 0.43 -4.16
N ILE A 47 5.14 -0.09 -3.38
CA ILE A 47 6.03 -1.17 -3.84
C ILE A 47 5.21 -2.44 -4.12
N SER A 48 4.33 -2.83 -3.19
CA SER A 48 3.45 -3.98 -3.37
C SER A 48 2.53 -3.81 -4.59
N LEU A 49 1.94 -2.62 -4.76
CA LEU A 49 1.07 -2.33 -5.90
C LEU A 49 1.83 -2.42 -7.22
N ALA A 50 3.01 -1.79 -7.31
CA ALA A 50 3.84 -1.82 -8.51
C ALA A 50 4.24 -3.26 -8.86
N GLY A 51 4.68 -4.05 -7.88
CA GLY A 51 5.01 -5.47 -8.09
C GLY A 51 3.81 -6.28 -8.58
N GLY A 52 2.65 -6.10 -7.96
CA GLY A 52 1.41 -6.76 -8.38
C GLY A 52 1.00 -6.40 -9.81
N VAL A 53 1.04 -5.11 -10.16
CA VAL A 53 0.70 -4.63 -11.51
C VAL A 53 1.69 -5.14 -12.55
N ILE A 54 3.00 -5.15 -12.26
CA ILE A 54 4.02 -5.67 -13.17
C ILE A 54 3.78 -7.17 -13.46
N ILE A 55 3.49 -7.97 -12.42
CA ILE A 55 3.19 -9.40 -12.60
C ILE A 55 1.93 -9.61 -13.44
N LEU A 56 0.88 -8.80 -13.23
CA LEU A 56 -0.33 -8.86 -14.05
C LEU A 56 -0.04 -8.46 -15.50
N ALA A 57 0.73 -7.40 -15.72
CA ALA A 57 1.10 -6.93 -17.05
C ALA A 57 1.91 -8.00 -17.79
N ILE A 58 2.97 -8.54 -17.20
CA ILE A 58 3.79 -9.60 -17.82
C ILE A 58 2.91 -10.79 -18.22
N LYS A 59 2.00 -11.21 -17.34
CA LYS A 59 1.12 -12.34 -17.62
C LYS A 59 0.01 -12.04 -18.64
N TRP A 60 -0.31 -10.78 -18.90
CA TRP A 60 -1.27 -10.41 -19.94
C TRP A 60 -0.61 -10.33 -21.33
N TYR A 61 0.68 -9.99 -21.39
CA TYR A 61 1.43 -9.86 -22.64
C TYR A 61 2.15 -11.16 -23.07
N MET A 62 2.36 -12.12 -22.16
CA MET A 62 2.89 -13.46 -22.44
C MET A 62 1.78 -14.50 -22.51
#